data_AF-A0A7C2H7C6-F1
#
_entry.id   AF-A0A7C2H7C6-F1
#
_cell.length_a   1.000
_cell.length_b   1.000
_cell.length_c   1.000
_cell.angle_alpha   90.00
_cell.angle_beta   90.00
_cell.angle_gamma   90.00
#
_symmetry.space_group_name_H-M   'P 1'
#
loop_
_entity.id
_entity.type
_entity.pdbx_description
1 polymer ?
#
loop_
_entity_poly.entity_id
_entity_poly.type
_entity_poly.pdbx_seq_one_letter_code
_entity_poly.pdbx_strand_id
1 'polypeptide(L)'
;VVEAAVAPSRAFDLARAAGAWWGALLGVGIVWVGLPSPDGPLAALRERVAELGGIAPVIRGPGGLGGPEPPAMDVQRRLKAAFDPRGILAPGRGWGGL
;
A
#
# COMPACT_ATOMS: atom_id res chain seq x y z
N VAL A 1 4.22 10.89 1.97
CA VAL A 1 5.06 9.67 1.98
C VAL A 1 4.29 8.55 1.33
N VAL A 2 4.87 7.98 0.28
CA VAL A 2 4.32 6.84 -0.46
C VAL A 2 5.01 5.58 0.05
N GLU A 3 4.25 4.54 0.37
CA GLU A 3 4.81 3.20 0.63
C GLU A 3 4.66 2.37 -0.64
N ALA A 4 5.65 2.44 -1.52
CA ALA A 4 5.63 1.69 -2.76
C ALA A 4 6.10 0.26 -2.51
N ALA A 5 5.34 -0.71 -3.01
CA ALA A 5 5.59 -2.14 -2.81
C ALA A 5 5.60 -2.87 -4.15
N VAL A 6 6.63 -3.69 -4.37
CA VAL A 6 6.82 -4.57 -5.55
C VAL A 6 7.34 -5.93 -5.08
N ALA A 7 7.45 -6.91 -5.99
CA ALA A 7 8.18 -8.14 -5.67
C ALA A 7 9.61 -7.81 -5.21
N PRO A 8 10.20 -8.50 -4.21
CA PRO A 8 11.54 -8.18 -3.70
C PRO A 8 12.63 -8.12 -4.77
N SER A 9 12.54 -8.97 -5.81
CA SER A 9 13.47 -8.98 -6.95
C SER A 9 13.43 -7.71 -7.81
N ARG A 10 12.38 -6.87 -7.66
CA ARG A 10 12.19 -5.59 -8.37
C ARG A 10 12.42 -4.38 -7.48
N ALA A 11 12.69 -4.56 -6.19
CA ALA A 11 12.80 -3.48 -5.22
C ALA A 11 13.89 -2.47 -5.56
N PHE A 12 14.98 -2.95 -6.18
CA PHE A 12 16.09 -2.10 -6.61
C PHE A 12 15.71 -1.17 -7.77
N ASP A 13 14.91 -1.67 -8.74
CA ASP A 13 14.40 -0.87 -9.85
C ASP A 13 13.47 0.24 -9.35
N LEU A 14 12.65 -0.08 -8.34
CA LEU A 14 11.80 0.91 -7.66
C LEU A 14 12.63 1.93 -6.88
N ALA A 15 13.62 1.50 -6.10
CA ALA A 15 14.48 2.41 -5.33
C ALA A 15 15.24 3.39 -6.24
N ARG A 16 15.70 2.94 -7.42
CA ARG A 16 16.29 3.83 -8.44
C ARG A 16 15.31 4.88 -8.97
N ALA A 17 14.01 4.56 -9.02
CA ALA A 17 12.98 5.48 -9.49
C ALA A 17 12.45 6.43 -8.39
N ALA A 18 12.76 6.17 -7.11
CA ALA A 18 12.23 6.91 -5.96
C ALA A 18 12.81 8.33 -5.77
N GLY A 19 13.75 8.75 -6.62
CA GLY A 19 14.34 10.09 -6.56
C GLY A 19 15.24 10.28 -5.34
N ALA A 20 15.22 11.46 -4.73
CA ALA A 20 16.21 11.86 -3.74
C ALA A 20 15.92 11.39 -2.31
N TRP A 21 14.65 11.27 -1.92
CA TRP A 21 14.25 11.08 -0.52
C TRP A 21 13.53 9.75 -0.36
N TRP A 22 14.27 8.70 -0.02
CA TRP A 22 13.68 7.38 0.17
C TRP A 22 14.40 6.56 1.24
N GLY A 23 13.69 5.58 1.78
CA GLY A 23 14.24 4.47 2.57
C GLY A 23 13.61 3.17 2.08
N ALA A 24 14.32 2.05 2.20
CA ALA A 24 13.83 0.78 1.66
C ALA A 24 14.12 -0.40 2.57
N LEU A 25 13.21 -1.38 2.53
CA LEU A 25 13.45 -2.74 2.97
C LEU A 25 13.47 -3.64 1.72
N LEU A 26 14.61 -3.68 1.04
CA LEU A 26 14.74 -4.34 -0.27
C LEU A 26 14.36 -5.83 -0.22
N GLY A 27 14.71 -6.52 0.87
CA GLY A 27 14.40 -7.96 1.05
C GLY A 27 12.90 -8.28 1.12
N VAL A 28 12.05 -7.29 1.38
CA VAL A 28 10.57 -7.45 1.40
C VAL A 28 9.87 -6.65 0.30
N GLY A 29 10.61 -5.94 -0.55
CA GLY A 29 10.04 -5.23 -1.69
C GLY A 29 9.39 -3.88 -1.39
N ILE A 30 9.69 -3.27 -0.23
CA ILE A 30 9.09 -2.00 0.19
C ILE A 30 10.08 -0.85 0.05
N VAL A 31 9.63 0.26 -0.55
CA VAL A 31 10.35 1.52 -0.66
C VAL A 31 9.44 2.66 -0.22
N TRP A 32 9.82 3.36 0.85
CA TRP A 32 9.15 4.59 1.27
C TRP A 32 9.72 5.78 0.52
N VAL A 33 8.87 6.50 -0.19
CA VAL A 33 9.24 7.64 -1.02
C VAL A 33 8.67 8.94 -0.44
N GLY A 34 9.56 9.88 -0.13
CA GLY A 34 9.23 11.26 0.17
C GLY A 34 9.04 12.04 -1.12
N LEU A 35 7.82 12.50 -1.38
CA LEU A 35 7.51 13.36 -2.53
C LEU A 35 7.28 14.80 -2.06
N PRO A 36 7.83 15.81 -2.77
CA PRO A 36 7.70 17.21 -2.39
C PRO A 36 6.30 17.78 -2.64
N SER A 37 5.55 17.21 -3.60
CA SER A 37 4.17 17.57 -3.92
C SER A 37 3.42 16.34 -4.45
N PRO A 38 2.11 16.19 -4.18
CA PRO A 38 1.29 15.15 -4.78
C PRO A 38 1.11 15.31 -6.30
N ASP A 39 1.15 16.55 -6.83
CA ASP A 39 0.77 16.81 -8.22
C ASP A 39 1.92 16.55 -9.20
N GLY A 40 1.84 15.47 -9.98
CA GLY A 40 2.83 15.07 -10.98
C GLY A 40 3.74 13.92 -10.50
N PRO A 41 4.64 14.14 -9.53
CA PRO A 41 5.56 13.09 -9.05
C PRO A 41 4.86 11.84 -8.50
N LEU A 42 3.69 11.98 -7.87
CA LEU A 42 2.93 10.81 -7.39
C LEU A 42 2.39 9.97 -8.54
N ALA A 43 1.91 10.61 -9.61
CA ALA A 43 1.39 9.92 -10.78
C ALA A 43 2.51 9.17 -11.51
N ALA A 44 3.65 9.82 -11.73
CA ALA A 44 4.83 9.19 -12.35
C ALA A 44 5.36 8.01 -11.53
N LEU A 45 5.42 8.15 -10.20
CA LEU A 45 5.81 7.03 -9.32
C LEU A 45 4.83 5.86 -9.43
N ARG A 46 3.52 6.14 -9.44
CA ARG A 46 2.47 5.11 -9.56
C ARG A 46 2.52 4.37 -10.89
N GLU A 47 2.73 5.09 -11.99
CA GLU A 47 2.93 4.49 -13.31
C GLU A 47 4.13 3.55 -13.29
N ARG A 48 5.28 4.02 -12.79
CA ARG A 48 6.48 3.19 -12.71
C ARG A 48 6.31 1.97 -11.82
N VAL A 49 5.62 2.12 -10.69
CA VAL A 49 5.34 1.01 -9.78
C VAL A 49 4.38 0.01 -10.43
N ALA A 50 3.39 0.47 -11.19
CA ALA A 50 2.48 -0.40 -11.92
C ALA A 50 3.20 -1.20 -13.01
N GLU A 51 4.16 -0.61 -13.74
CA GLU A 51 5.03 -1.32 -14.69
C GLU A 51 5.85 -2.44 -14.03
N LEU A 52 6.20 -2.28 -12.76
CA LEU A 52 6.89 -3.28 -11.94
C LEU A 52 5.93 -4.30 -11.29
N GLY A 53 4.63 -4.19 -11.56
CA GLY A 53 3.59 -5.06 -11.00
C GLY A 53 3.29 -4.78 -9.52
N GLY A 54 3.56 -3.56 -9.05
CA GLY A 54 3.40 -3.17 -7.66
C GLY A 54 2.23 -2.21 -7.39
N ILE A 55 2.22 -1.67 -6.16
CA ILE A 55 1.28 -0.65 -5.69
C ILE A 55 2.00 0.49 -4.97
N ALA A 56 1.44 1.69 -4.99
CA ALA A 56 2.03 2.89 -4.38
C ALA A 56 0.99 3.71 -3.59
N PRO A 57 0.47 3.19 -2.47
CA PRO A 57 -0.38 3.92 -1.55
C PRO A 57 0.35 5.07 -0.85
N VAL A 58 -0.34 6.19 -0.66
CA VAL A 58 0.11 7.28 0.20
C VAL A 58 -0.27 6.96 1.64
N ILE A 59 0.72 6.66 2.47
CA ILE A 59 0.52 6.35 3.90
C ILE A 59 0.54 7.59 4.79
N ARG A 60 1.08 8.71 4.30
CA ARG A 60 1.05 10.03 4.98
C ARG A 60 0.90 11.16 3.97
N GLY A 61 -0.09 12.02 4.16
CA GLY A 61 -0.43 13.13 3.27
C GLY A 61 -1.55 12.76 2.27
N PRO A 62 -1.90 13.69 1.36
CA PRO A 62 -2.96 13.48 0.38
C PRO A 62 -2.55 12.49 -0.72
N GLY A 63 -3.52 11.76 -1.29
CA GLY A 63 -3.34 10.92 -2.48
C GLY A 63 -3.86 9.49 -2.37
N GLY A 64 -4.16 9.00 -1.16
CA GLY A 64 -4.85 7.72 -0.91
C GLY A 64 -4.14 6.49 -1.50
N LEU A 65 -4.91 5.42 -1.76
CA LEU A 65 -4.38 4.16 -2.29
C LEU A 65 -3.99 4.24 -3.78
N GLY A 66 -4.65 5.12 -4.54
CA GLY A 66 -4.51 5.18 -5.99
C GLY A 66 -5.38 4.13 -6.69
N GLY A 67 -5.89 4.47 -7.88
CA GLY A 67 -6.85 3.62 -8.58
C GLY A 67 -8.26 3.66 -7.97
N PRO A 68 -9.19 2.82 -8.46
CA PRO A 68 -10.53 2.70 -7.90
C PRO A 68 -10.47 2.16 -6.46
N GLU A 69 -11.46 2.53 -5.66
CA GLU A 69 -11.56 2.04 -4.28
C GLU A 69 -11.69 0.50 -4.28
N PRO A 70 -10.75 -0.22 -3.64
CA PRO A 70 -10.84 -1.67 -3.56
C PRO A 70 -12.03 -2.08 -2.67
N PRO A 71 -12.62 -3.27 -2.84
CA PRO A 71 -13.71 -3.77 -2.02
C PRO A 71 -13.21 -4.24 -0.64
N ALA A 72 -12.43 -3.39 0.04
CA ALA A 72 -11.70 -3.72 1.27
C ALA A 72 -12.65 -4.22 2.36
N MET A 73 -13.79 -3.56 2.54
CA MET A 73 -14.78 -3.93 3.54
C MET A 73 -15.37 -5.32 3.32
N ASP A 74 -15.65 -5.69 2.07
CA ASP A 74 -16.20 -7.02 1.76
C ASP A 74 -15.17 -8.12 1.98
N VAL A 75 -13.90 -7.87 1.62
CA VAL A 75 -12.80 -8.79 1.92
C VAL A 75 -12.63 -8.96 3.43
N GLN A 76 -12.68 -7.86 4.20
CA GLN A 76 -12.53 -7.90 5.65
C GLN A 76 -13.68 -8.65 6.33
N ARG A 77 -14.93 -8.47 5.90
CA ARG A 77 -16.08 -9.26 6.39
C ARG A 77 -15.90 -10.75 6.13
N ARG A 78 -15.47 -11.12 4.91
CA ARG A 78 -15.21 -12.53 4.55
C ARG A 78 -14.10 -13.15 5.39
N LEU A 79 -13.01 -12.42 5.61
CA LEU A 79 -11.93 -12.83 6.51
C LEU A 79 -12.45 -13.00 7.94
N LYS A 80 -13.18 -12.02 8.47
CA LYS A 80 -13.74 -12.10 9.83
C LYS A 80 -14.66 -13.30 10.01
N ALA A 81 -15.54 -13.57 9.04
CA ALA A 81 -16.44 -14.73 9.08
C ALA A 81 -15.68 -16.06 9.03
N ALA A 82 -14.57 -16.14 8.28
CA ALA A 82 -13.75 -17.36 8.19
C ALA A 82 -12.91 -17.62 9.45
N PHE A 83 -12.30 -16.58 10.02
CA PHE A 83 -11.40 -16.72 11.17
C PHE A 83 -12.11 -16.71 12.53
N ASP A 84 -13.26 -16.04 12.64
CA ASP A 84 -14.05 -16.01 13.87
C ASP A 84 -15.55 -16.11 13.55
N PRO A 85 -15.99 -17.32 13.13
CA PRO A 85 -17.39 -17.57 12.76
C PRO A 85 -18.36 -17.45 13.93
N ARG A 86 -17.85 -17.47 15.18
CA ARG A 86 -18.67 -17.33 16.40
C ARG A 86 -18.62 -15.93 17.02
N GLY A 87 -17.87 -14.99 16.45
CA GLY A 87 -17.79 -13.62 16.96
C GLY A 87 -17.12 -13.49 18.34
N ILE A 88 -16.27 -14.44 18.72
CA ILE A 88 -15.64 -14.49 20.05
C ILE A 88 -14.45 -13.52 20.12
N LEU A 89 -13.76 -13.29 19.00
CA LEU A 89 -12.55 -12.48 18.96
C LEU A 89 -12.90 -11.00 18.83
N ALA A 90 -12.59 -10.25 19.90
CA ALA A 90 -12.74 -8.79 19.99
C ALA A 90 -14.16 -8.26 19.65
N PRO A 91 -15.23 -8.77 20.31
CA PRO A 91 -16.59 -8.37 20.01
C PRO A 91 -16.77 -6.85 20.17
N GLY A 92 -17.40 -6.22 19.16
CA GLY A 92 -17.68 -4.78 19.14
C GLY A 92 -16.46 -3.87 19.02
N ARG A 93 -15.26 -4.40 18.77
CA ARG A 93 -14.03 -3.61 18.62
C ARG A 93 -13.24 -4.03 17.38
N GLY A 94 -12.64 -3.06 16.69
CA GLY A 94 -11.87 -3.31 15.47
C GLY A 94 -12.68 -4.10 14.44
N TRP A 95 -12.19 -5.28 14.06
CA TRP A 95 -12.87 -6.19 13.12
C TRP A 95 -14.09 -6.91 13.69
N GLY A 96 -14.35 -6.85 15.01
CA GLY A 96 -15.53 -7.43 15.64
C GLY A 96 -16.79 -6.56 15.57
N GLY A 97 -16.68 -5.35 14.99
CA GLY A 97 -17.81 -4.50 14.63
C GLY A 97 -18.13 -4.51 13.12
N LEU A 98 -17.48 -5.38 12.35
CA LEU A 98 -17.76 -5.62 10.91
C LEU A 98 -18.90 -6.60 10.68
#